data_AF-A0A2G6DT16-F1
#
_entry.id   AF-A0A2G6DT16-F1
#
_cell.length_a   1.000
_cell.length_b   1.000
_cell.length_c   1.000
_cell.angle_alpha   90.00
_cell.angle_beta   90.00
_cell.angle_gamma   90.00
#
_symmetry.space_group_name_H-M   'P 1'
#
loop_
_entity.id
_entity.type
_entity.pdbx_description
1 polymer ?
#
loop_
_entity_poly.entity_id
_entity_poly.type
_entity_poly.pdbx_seq_one_letter_code
_entity_poly.pdbx_strand_id
1 'polypeptide(L)'
;MKQAIKSVLALPHLQPCPEVNCAFSTLVSQVVASGDELPWDAPVVCAVQRRCAAAESALELHWSAQVAVAADPRATLDSFPYADNYQELARRELALLAKSGLQLCRVSRAAVIGSGPLPLTAWWMHQLTRTSICRRRRSITRHGWRRRSIGSVTLCWQTGATADCPRILSTSSMWRDWPARR
;
A
#
# COMPACT_ATOMS: atom_id res chain seq x y z
N MET A 1 19.55 -14.81 -10.18
CA MET A 1 18.42 -13.99 -10.70
C MET A 1 17.40 -14.80 -11.50
N LYS A 2 17.76 -15.47 -12.61
CA LYS A 2 16.80 -16.26 -13.42
C LYS A 2 15.98 -17.28 -12.61
N GLN A 3 16.62 -17.97 -11.65
CA GLN A 3 15.95 -18.94 -10.79
C GLN A 3 14.93 -18.29 -9.82
N ALA A 4 15.25 -17.11 -9.27
CA ALA A 4 14.35 -16.38 -8.39
C ALA A 4 13.10 -15.89 -9.14
N ILE A 5 13.28 -15.41 -10.38
CA ILE A 5 12.18 -15.03 -11.28
C ILE A 5 11.28 -16.24 -11.55
N LYS A 6 11.85 -17.37 -11.98
CA LYS A 6 11.08 -18.61 -12.21
C LYS A 6 10.31 -19.03 -10.97
N SER A 7 10.93 -18.95 -9.79
CA SER A 7 10.29 -19.31 -8.52
C SER A 7 9.07 -18.42 -8.24
N VAL A 8 9.22 -17.10 -8.31
CA VAL A 8 8.13 -16.14 -8.06
C VAL A 8 6.99 -16.27 -9.06
N LEU A 9 7.31 -16.52 -10.33
CA LEU A 9 6.31 -16.72 -11.39
C LEU A 9 5.58 -18.07 -11.26
N ALA A 10 6.22 -19.10 -10.71
CA ALA A 10 5.67 -20.45 -10.57
C ALA A 10 4.83 -20.66 -9.30
N LEU A 11 4.84 -19.72 -8.35
CA LEU A 11 4.07 -19.85 -7.11
C LEU A 11 2.57 -20.11 -7.41
N PRO A 12 1.92 -21.07 -6.74
CA PRO A 12 0.50 -21.37 -7.01
C PRO A 12 -0.43 -20.30 -6.42
N HIS A 13 -0.01 -19.64 -5.34
CA HIS A 13 -0.73 -18.55 -4.69
C HIS A 13 0.23 -17.45 -4.24
N LEU A 14 -0.33 -16.30 -3.85
CA LEU A 14 0.42 -15.13 -3.40
C LEU A 14 0.06 -14.69 -1.98
N GLN A 15 -0.73 -15.49 -1.26
CA GLN A 15 -1.01 -15.23 0.16
C GLN A 15 0.29 -15.31 0.98
N PRO A 16 0.51 -14.40 1.95
CA PRO A 16 1.71 -14.41 2.77
C PRO A 16 1.87 -15.73 3.51
N CYS A 17 3.00 -16.39 3.27
CA CYS A 17 3.43 -17.60 3.97
C CYS A 17 4.96 -17.70 3.88
N PRO A 18 5.62 -18.58 4.65
CA PRO A 18 7.08 -18.70 4.62
C PRO A 18 7.65 -18.94 3.22
N GLU A 19 7.00 -19.77 2.40
CA GLU A 19 7.43 -20.06 1.03
C GLU A 19 7.36 -18.82 0.13
N VAL A 20 6.20 -18.16 0.08
CA VAL A 20 5.98 -16.95 -0.72
C VAL A 20 6.94 -15.84 -0.27
N ASN A 21 7.07 -15.62 1.04
CA ASN A 21 7.97 -14.63 1.61
C ASN A 21 9.42 -14.90 1.22
N CYS A 22 9.88 -16.15 1.35
CA CYS A 22 11.24 -16.54 0.96
C CYS A 22 11.51 -16.30 -0.53
N ALA A 23 10.56 -16.63 -1.41
CA ALA A 23 10.70 -16.44 -2.86
C ALA A 23 10.84 -14.95 -3.22
N PHE A 24 9.97 -14.09 -2.67
CA PHE A 24 10.03 -12.65 -2.91
C PHE A 24 11.25 -11.99 -2.26
N SER A 25 11.62 -12.37 -1.03
CA SER A 25 12.84 -11.85 -0.38
C SER A 25 14.10 -12.21 -1.16
N THR A 26 14.15 -13.42 -1.73
CA THR A 26 15.26 -13.84 -2.60
C THR A 26 15.32 -13.01 -3.87
N LEU A 27 14.16 -12.75 -4.50
CA LEU A 27 14.08 -11.90 -5.68
C LEU A 27 14.56 -10.48 -5.37
N VAL A 28 14.03 -9.85 -4.33
CA VAL A 28 14.38 -8.48 -3.91
C VAL A 28 15.88 -8.38 -3.60
N SER A 29 16.43 -9.33 -2.83
CA SER A 29 17.86 -9.32 -2.48
C SER A 29 18.75 -9.37 -3.72
N GLN A 30 18.38 -10.17 -4.72
CA GLN A 30 19.14 -10.27 -5.97
C GLN A 30 19.01 -9.01 -6.83
N VAL A 31 17.84 -8.35 -6.84
CA VAL A 31 17.62 -7.10 -7.59
C VAL A 31 18.35 -5.92 -6.95
N VAL A 32 18.37 -5.85 -5.61
CA VAL A 32 19.13 -4.82 -4.89
C VAL A 32 20.63 -5.00 -5.13
N ALA A 33 21.12 -6.25 -5.16
CA ALA A 33 22.52 -6.55 -5.41
C ALA A 33 22.99 -6.28 -6.85
N SER A 34 22.08 -6.28 -7.84
CA SER A 34 22.44 -6.04 -9.24
C SER A 34 22.58 -4.56 -9.61
N GLY A 35 22.08 -3.63 -8.79
CA GLY A 35 22.07 -2.21 -9.12
C GLY A 35 21.26 -1.90 -10.39
N ASP A 36 21.77 -0.98 -11.21
CA ASP A 36 21.07 -0.44 -12.40
C ASP A 36 21.16 -1.35 -13.64
N GLU A 37 21.97 -2.41 -13.60
CA GLU A 37 22.10 -3.35 -14.72
C GLU A 37 21.18 -4.55 -14.54
N LEU A 38 19.94 -4.42 -15.02
CA LEU A 38 18.99 -5.52 -15.10
C LEU A 38 18.89 -6.02 -16.55
N PRO A 39 19.50 -7.17 -16.90
CA PRO A 39 19.54 -7.68 -18.26
C PRO A 39 18.25 -8.45 -18.59
N TRP A 40 17.10 -7.78 -18.48
CA TRP A 40 15.79 -8.41 -18.63
C TRP A 40 15.09 -7.95 -19.89
N ASP A 41 14.47 -8.90 -20.58
CA ASP A 41 13.55 -8.59 -21.67
C ASP A 41 12.28 -7.93 -21.11
N ALA A 42 11.71 -6.99 -21.88
CA ALA A 42 10.52 -6.24 -21.47
C ALA A 42 9.31 -7.14 -21.09
N PRO A 43 9.04 -8.28 -21.77
CA PRO A 43 7.99 -9.21 -21.37
C PRO A 43 8.17 -9.81 -19.96
N VAL A 44 9.39 -10.25 -19.62
CA VAL A 44 9.73 -10.80 -18.30
C VAL A 44 9.61 -9.72 -17.24
N VAL A 45 10.09 -8.49 -17.51
CA VAL A 45 9.90 -7.36 -16.58
C VAL A 45 8.42 -7.14 -16.30
N CYS A 46 7.59 -7.06 -17.34
CA CYS A 46 6.15 -6.88 -17.19
C CYS A 46 5.50 -8.01 -16.37
N ALA A 47 5.89 -9.26 -16.62
CA ALA A 47 5.34 -10.42 -15.90
C ALA A 47 5.72 -10.38 -14.41
N VAL A 48 6.98 -10.09 -14.11
CA VAL A 48 7.47 -9.97 -12.73
C VAL A 48 6.80 -8.80 -12.02
N GLN A 49 6.69 -7.62 -12.65
CA GLN A 49 6.02 -6.45 -12.06
C GLN A 49 4.56 -6.73 -11.72
N ARG A 50 3.80 -7.36 -12.62
CA ARG A 50 2.40 -7.76 -12.34
C ARG A 50 2.32 -8.74 -11.18
N ARG A 51 3.26 -9.69 -11.12
CA ARG A 51 3.33 -10.68 -10.06
C ARG A 51 3.64 -10.04 -8.70
N CYS A 52 4.60 -9.13 -8.66
CA CYS A 52 4.95 -8.34 -7.47
C CYS A 52 3.76 -7.50 -7.01
N ALA A 53 3.09 -6.77 -7.92
CA ALA A 53 1.93 -5.95 -7.57
C ALA A 53 0.78 -6.77 -6.96
N ALA A 54 0.54 -7.99 -7.47
CA ALA A 54 -0.45 -8.89 -6.92
C ALA A 54 -0.05 -9.44 -5.53
N ALA A 55 1.23 -9.76 -5.34
CA ALA A 55 1.74 -10.24 -4.06
C ALA A 55 1.75 -9.16 -2.98
N GLU A 56 2.16 -7.94 -3.35
CA GLU A 56 2.09 -6.75 -2.50
C GLU A 56 0.64 -6.49 -2.08
N SER A 57 -0.30 -6.53 -3.03
CA SER A 57 -1.74 -6.36 -2.72
C SER A 57 -2.25 -7.43 -1.73
N ALA A 58 -1.83 -8.68 -1.87
CA ALA A 58 -2.20 -9.76 -0.96
C ALA A 58 -1.59 -9.57 0.44
N LEU A 59 -0.33 -9.14 0.49
CA LEU A 59 0.37 -8.81 1.74
C LEU A 59 -0.29 -7.64 2.46
N GLU A 60 -0.58 -6.54 1.77
CA GLU A 60 -1.28 -5.39 2.35
C GLU A 60 -2.66 -5.78 2.87
N LEU A 61 -3.41 -6.60 2.11
CA LEU A 61 -4.72 -7.06 2.54
C LEU A 61 -4.62 -7.89 3.83
N HIS A 62 -3.69 -8.86 3.87
CA HIS A 62 -3.43 -9.71 5.02
C HIS A 62 -3.10 -8.89 6.28
N TRP A 63 -2.18 -7.94 6.18
CA TRP A 63 -1.80 -7.08 7.30
C TRP A 63 -2.89 -6.09 7.68
N SER A 64 -3.65 -5.54 6.72
CA SER A 64 -4.78 -4.66 7.02
C SER A 64 -5.84 -5.37 7.86
N ALA A 65 -6.10 -6.65 7.59
CA ALA A 65 -7.04 -7.47 8.32
C ALA A 65 -6.55 -7.76 9.75
N GLN A 66 -5.25 -7.97 9.94
CA GLN A 66 -4.67 -8.16 11.28
C GLN A 66 -4.71 -6.87 12.12
N VAL A 67 -4.24 -5.76 11.55
CA VAL A 67 -4.24 -4.44 12.22
C VAL A 67 -5.65 -4.00 12.60
N ALA A 68 -6.64 -4.35 11.76
CA ALA A 68 -8.04 -4.08 12.00
C ALA A 68 -8.58 -4.70 13.30
N VAL A 69 -8.17 -5.93 13.63
CA VAL A 69 -8.66 -6.68 14.80
C VAL A 69 -7.70 -6.63 15.99
N ALA A 70 -6.49 -6.13 15.80
CA ALA A 70 -5.47 -6.06 16.84
C ALA A 70 -5.91 -5.19 18.04
N ALA A 71 -5.57 -5.63 19.24
CA ALA A 71 -5.71 -4.84 20.46
C ALA A 71 -4.84 -3.57 20.37
N ASP A 72 -3.60 -3.71 19.90
CA ASP A 72 -2.69 -2.62 19.57
C ASP A 72 -2.38 -2.59 18.05
N PRO A 73 -3.11 -1.76 17.27
CA PRO A 73 -2.86 -1.59 15.84
C PRO A 73 -1.47 -1.04 15.52
N ARG A 74 -0.86 -0.24 16.41
CA ARG A 74 0.45 0.35 16.17
C ARG A 74 1.53 -0.71 16.29
N ALA A 75 1.55 -1.46 17.39
CA ALA A 75 2.51 -2.56 17.56
C ALA A 75 2.40 -3.60 16.44
N THR A 76 1.17 -3.85 15.96
CA THR A 76 0.93 -4.74 14.81
C THR A 76 1.49 -4.16 13.52
N LEU A 77 1.31 -2.86 13.27
CA LEU A 77 1.91 -2.20 12.09
C LEU A 77 3.44 -2.18 12.15
N ASP A 78 4.02 -2.01 13.34
CA ASP A 78 5.47 -2.01 13.55
C ASP A 78 6.08 -3.40 13.27
N SER A 79 5.28 -4.46 13.28
CA SER A 79 5.69 -5.83 12.90
C SER A 79 5.64 -6.10 11.39
N PHE A 80 5.19 -5.14 10.58
CA PHE A 80 5.11 -5.30 9.13
C PHE A 80 6.52 -5.42 8.51
N PRO A 81 6.81 -6.45 7.68
CA PRO A 81 8.17 -6.76 7.22
C PRO A 81 8.89 -5.64 6.45
N TYR A 82 8.15 -4.68 5.91
CA TYR A 82 8.70 -3.55 5.15
C TYR A 82 8.43 -2.20 5.82
N ALA A 83 8.11 -2.16 7.12
CA ALA A 83 7.73 -0.91 7.81
C ALA A 83 8.80 0.19 7.65
N ASP A 84 10.06 -0.18 7.82
CA ASP A 84 11.21 0.73 7.67
C ASP A 84 11.37 1.23 6.24
N ASN A 85 11.14 0.36 5.23
CA ASN A 85 11.19 0.76 3.82
C ASN A 85 10.15 1.84 3.53
N TYR A 86 8.92 1.69 4.02
CA TYR A 86 7.89 2.72 3.84
C TYR A 86 8.20 4.01 4.60
N GLN A 87 8.87 3.92 5.75
CA GLN A 87 9.31 5.10 6.49
C GLN A 87 10.34 5.90 5.69
N GLU A 88 11.35 5.22 5.15
CA GLU A 88 12.39 5.83 4.34
C GLU A 88 11.84 6.40 3.03
N LEU A 89 10.93 5.68 2.36
CA LEU A 89 10.25 6.19 1.17
C LEU A 89 9.46 7.46 1.47
N ALA A 90 8.68 7.48 2.57
CA ALA A 90 7.94 8.68 2.96
C ALA A 90 8.87 9.87 3.27
N ARG A 91 10.03 9.63 3.93
CA ARG A 91 11.05 10.68 4.15
C ARG A 91 11.57 11.24 2.83
N ARG A 92 11.89 10.38 1.85
CA ARG A 92 12.38 10.79 0.53
C ARG A 92 11.32 11.58 -0.25
N GLU A 93 10.06 11.15 -0.21
CA GLU A 93 8.94 11.87 -0.83
C GLU A 93 8.77 13.27 -0.22
N LEU A 94 8.83 13.39 1.10
CA LEU A 94 8.78 14.68 1.80
C LEU A 94 9.98 15.57 1.45
N ALA A 95 11.17 15.00 1.31
CA ALA A 95 12.36 15.74 0.89
C ALA A 95 12.24 16.25 -0.55
N LEU A 96 11.65 15.46 -1.47
CA LEU A 96 11.37 15.89 -2.83
C LEU A 96 10.32 17.00 -2.89
N LEU A 97 9.25 16.90 -2.08
CA LEU A 97 8.26 17.97 -1.93
C LEU A 97 8.90 19.26 -1.41
N ALA A 98 9.78 19.16 -0.39
CA ALA A 98 10.47 20.32 0.14
C ALA A 98 11.36 21.00 -0.93
N LYS A 99 12.02 20.23 -1.80
CA LYS A 99 12.80 20.76 -2.92
C LYS A 99 11.96 21.49 -3.96
N SER A 100 10.67 21.18 -4.10
CA SER A 100 9.76 21.92 -4.97
C SER A 100 9.16 23.17 -4.29
N GLY A 101 9.56 23.47 -3.06
CA GLY A 101 9.04 24.59 -2.27
C GLY A 101 7.74 24.26 -1.51
N LEU A 102 7.28 23.00 -1.55
CA LEU A 102 6.10 22.55 -0.84
C LEU A 102 6.49 21.88 0.48
N GLN A 103 5.99 22.41 1.60
CA GLN A 103 6.17 21.80 2.92
C GLN A 103 4.82 21.37 3.49
N LEU A 104 4.75 20.10 3.89
CA LEU A 104 3.62 19.58 4.63
C LEU A 104 3.81 19.87 6.13
N CYS A 105 2.84 20.52 6.73
CA CYS A 105 2.81 20.82 8.16
C CYS A 105 1.42 20.54 8.74
N ARG A 106 1.25 20.82 10.04
CA ARG A 106 0.02 20.48 10.77
C ARG A 106 -1.25 21.12 10.19
N VAL A 107 -1.14 22.29 9.58
CA VAL A 107 -2.28 22.98 8.94
C VAL A 107 -2.52 22.56 7.49
N SER A 108 -1.59 21.83 6.89
CA SER A 108 -1.74 21.32 5.53
C SER A 108 -2.82 20.25 5.45
N ARG A 109 -3.42 20.12 4.27
CA ARG A 109 -4.37 19.06 3.94
C ARG A 109 -3.87 18.38 2.68
N ALA A 110 -3.51 17.11 2.80
CA ALA A 110 -3.02 16.33 1.68
C ALA A 110 -3.98 15.18 1.35
N ALA A 111 -4.03 14.80 0.08
CA ALA A 111 -4.76 13.62 -0.36
C ALA A 111 -3.78 12.64 -1.01
N VAL A 112 -3.75 11.40 -0.51
CA VAL A 112 -2.98 10.31 -1.13
C VAL A 112 -3.94 9.49 -1.97
N ILE A 113 -3.63 9.38 -3.27
CA ILE A 113 -4.42 8.63 -4.25
C ILE A 113 -3.72 7.29 -4.48
N GLY A 114 -4.48 6.20 -4.42
CA GLY A 114 -3.95 4.86 -4.73
C GLY A 114 -3.25 4.16 -3.57
N SER A 115 -3.58 4.51 -2.33
CA SER A 115 -2.88 4.06 -1.11
C SER A 115 -3.04 2.58 -0.72
N GLY A 116 -3.68 1.75 -1.55
CA GLY A 116 -3.95 0.34 -1.20
C GLY A 116 -4.82 0.11 0.06
N PRO A 117 -5.07 -1.15 0.43
CA PRO A 117 -5.71 -1.53 1.70
C PRO A 117 -4.84 -1.27 2.95
N LEU A 118 -3.51 -1.23 2.82
CA LEU A 118 -2.59 -0.88 3.91
C LEU A 118 -1.82 0.43 3.60
N PRO A 119 -2.45 1.58 3.80
CA PRO A 119 -1.93 2.90 3.41
C PRO A 119 -0.79 3.43 4.31
N LEU A 120 0.35 2.75 4.31
CA LEU A 120 1.53 3.04 5.12
C LEU A 120 2.18 4.38 4.78
N THR A 121 2.30 4.75 3.50
CA THR A 121 2.85 6.05 3.09
C THR A 121 2.08 7.22 3.71
N ALA A 122 0.74 7.17 3.61
CA ALA A 122 -0.13 8.17 4.21
C ALA A 122 -0.02 8.18 5.75
N TRP A 123 0.22 7.02 6.38
CA TRP A 123 0.43 6.96 7.83
C TRP A 123 1.76 7.60 8.22
N TRP A 124 2.87 7.22 7.57
CA TRP A 124 4.19 7.77 7.85
C TRP A 124 4.29 9.27 7.57
N MET A 125 3.71 9.75 6.46
CA MET A 125 3.62 11.20 6.21
C MET A 125 2.93 11.92 7.36
N HIS A 126 1.80 11.39 7.84
CA HIS A 126 1.13 11.98 9.01
C HIS A 126 2.01 11.94 10.26
N GLN A 127 2.71 10.82 10.54
CA GLN A 127 3.61 10.72 11.69
C GLN A 127 4.75 11.75 11.61
N LEU A 128 5.32 11.95 10.43
CA LEU A 128 6.47 12.82 10.22
C LEU A 128 6.09 14.31 10.22
N THR A 129 4.91 14.69 9.70
CA THR A 129 4.55 16.10 9.47
C THR A 129 3.37 16.59 10.31
N ARG A 130 2.64 15.68 10.97
CA ARG A 130 1.35 15.93 11.64
C ARG A 130 0.28 16.52 10.73
N THR A 131 0.45 16.41 9.42
CA THR A 131 -0.50 16.87 8.40
C THR A 131 -1.79 16.05 8.41
N SER A 132 -2.92 16.71 8.11
CA SER A 132 -4.18 16.00 7.90
C SER A 132 -4.17 15.31 6.53
N ILE A 133 -4.28 13.98 6.49
CA ILE A 133 -4.19 13.20 5.26
C ILE A 133 -5.51 12.47 4.98
N CYS A 134 -6.10 12.78 3.82
CA CYS A 134 -7.24 12.07 3.27
C CYS A 134 -6.76 10.98 2.30
N ARG A 135 -7.44 9.84 2.27
CA ARG A 135 -7.11 8.74 1.35
C ARG A 135 -8.23 8.56 0.34
N ARG A 136 -7.87 8.40 -0.93
CA ARG A 136 -8.83 8.06 -2.00
C ARG A 136 -8.39 6.83 -2.80
N ARG A 137 -9.31 5.88 -2.93
CA ARG A 137 -9.21 4.73 -3.82
C ARG A 137 -10.18 4.87 -4.99
N ARG A 138 -9.76 4.48 -6.19
CA ARG A 138 -10.54 4.61 -7.44
C ARG A 138 -11.69 3.59 -7.55
N SER A 139 -11.65 2.46 -6.84
CA SER A 139 -12.72 1.45 -6.81
C SER A 139 -13.62 1.62 -5.58
N ILE A 140 -14.71 2.37 -5.74
CA ILE A 140 -15.80 2.46 -4.74
C ILE A 140 -17.04 1.83 -5.36
N THR A 141 -17.28 0.55 -5.08
CA THR A 141 -18.61 -0.05 -5.08
C THR A 141 -18.93 -0.46 -3.65
N ARG A 142 -20.10 -0.04 -3.17
CA ARG A 142 -20.56 -0.22 -1.79
C ARG A 142 -21.02 -1.67 -1.60
N HIS A 143 -20.39 -2.39 -0.66
CA HIS A 143 -20.97 -3.28 0.38
C HIS A 143 -19.82 -4.07 1.06
N GLY A 144 -19.89 -4.31 2.38
CA GLY A 144 -18.97 -5.21 3.11
C GLY A 144 -17.64 -4.64 3.63
N TRP A 145 -17.42 -3.32 3.61
CA TRP A 145 -16.16 -2.72 4.09
C TRP A 145 -16.27 -2.21 5.53
N ARG A 146 -15.34 -2.62 6.39
CA ARG A 146 -15.15 -2.09 7.75
C ARG A 146 -14.09 -0.97 7.74
N ARG A 147 -14.20 -0.04 8.69
CA ARG A 147 -13.27 1.08 8.86
C ARG A 147 -12.78 1.14 10.30
N ARG A 148 -11.50 1.44 10.49
CA ARG A 148 -10.92 1.75 11.80
C ARG A 148 -9.95 2.91 11.66
N SER A 149 -10.10 3.89 12.54
CA SER A 149 -9.20 5.03 12.60
C SER A 149 -8.04 4.72 13.54
N ILE A 150 -6.83 5.04 13.08
CA ILE A 150 -5.61 5.07 13.90
C ILE A 150 -5.17 6.54 13.95
N GLY A 151 -5.60 7.29 14.96
CA GLY A 151 -5.44 8.75 14.97
C GLY A 151 -6.26 9.44 13.87
N SER A 152 -5.66 10.38 13.11
CA SER A 152 -6.34 11.08 12.00
C SER A 152 -6.40 10.28 10.69
N VAL A 153 -6.12 8.98 10.77
CA VAL A 153 -5.82 8.14 9.63
C VAL A 153 -6.81 6.96 9.60
N THR A 154 -7.74 6.95 8.65
CA THR A 154 -8.77 5.90 8.54
C THR A 154 -8.31 4.75 7.63
N LEU A 155 -8.18 3.54 8.19
CA LEU A 155 -8.03 2.29 7.45
C LEU A 155 -9.40 1.78 7.01
N CYS A 156 -9.48 1.23 5.80
CA CYS A 156 -10.68 0.60 5.25
C CYS A 156 -10.27 -0.74 4.64
N TRP A 157 -10.99 -1.81 4.96
CA TRP A 157 -10.76 -3.14 4.36
C TRP A 157 -12.10 -3.86 4.16
N GLN A 158 -12.13 -4.84 3.25
CA GLN A 158 -13.31 -5.66 2.97
C GLN A 158 -13.33 -6.89 3.88
N THR A 159 -14.47 -7.22 4.48
CA THR A 159 -14.67 -8.53 5.10
C THR A 159 -15.43 -9.43 4.12
N GLY A 160 -14.72 -10.40 3.54
CA GLY A 160 -15.29 -11.45 2.68
C GLY A 160 -15.79 -10.97 1.32
N ALA A 161 -15.19 -11.46 0.24
CA ALA A 161 -15.90 -11.81 -0.99
C ALA A 161 -14.95 -12.60 -1.89
N THR A 162 -15.33 -13.86 -2.10
CA THR A 162 -14.98 -14.67 -3.25
C THR A 162 -15.17 -13.87 -4.54
N ALA A 163 -14.31 -14.17 -5.51
CA ALA A 163 -14.32 -13.60 -6.85
C ALA A 163 -15.72 -13.54 -7.44
N ASP A 164 -16.20 -12.34 -7.77
CA ASP A 164 -16.98 -12.15 -9.00
C ASP A 164 -17.05 -10.67 -9.38
N CYS A 165 -16.77 -10.42 -10.65
CA CYS A 165 -16.70 -9.11 -11.28
C CYS A 165 -18.12 -8.62 -11.59
N PRO A 166 -18.46 -7.34 -11.36
CA PRO A 166 -19.20 -6.66 -12.43
C PRO A 166 -18.89 -5.17 -12.65
N ARG A 167 -18.90 -4.86 -13.96
CA ARG A 167 -19.26 -3.65 -14.72
C ARG A 167 -19.40 -2.28 -14.03
N ILE A 168 -18.78 -1.32 -14.72
CA ILE A 168 -18.84 0.14 -14.57
C ILE A 168 -20.29 0.66 -14.63
N LEU A 169 -20.68 1.48 -13.65
CA LEU A 169 -21.73 2.48 -13.80
C LEU A 169 -21.33 3.84 -13.20
N SER A 170 -21.92 4.86 -13.80
CA SER A 170 -21.55 6.27 -13.87
C SER A 170 -21.77 7.10 -12.59
N THR A 171 -21.27 8.32 -12.67
CA THR A 171 -20.97 9.36 -11.69
C THR A 171 -22.15 10.01 -10.96
N SER A 172 -21.78 10.66 -9.84
CA SER A 172 -22.37 11.89 -9.27
C SER A 172 -23.27 11.72 -8.05
N SER A 173 -22.71 12.04 -6.86
CA SER A 173 -23.36 12.55 -5.63
C SER A 173 -22.62 12.11 -4.36
N MET A 174 -21.42 12.63 -4.10
CA MET A 174 -20.80 12.44 -2.77
C MET A 174 -19.88 13.60 -2.38
N TRP A 175 -20.38 14.81 -2.63
CA TRP A 175 -19.80 16.07 -2.18
C TRP A 175 -20.94 17.00 -1.73
N ARG A 176 -21.57 16.72 -0.59
CA ARG A 176 -22.47 17.69 0.06
C ARG A 176 -22.18 17.95 1.54
N ASP A 177 -21.63 16.98 2.28
CA ASP A 177 -21.48 17.17 3.74
C ASP A 177 -20.02 17.26 4.21
N TRP A 178 -19.29 18.23 3.66
CA TRP A 178 -18.05 18.71 4.28
C TRP A 178 -18.37 19.97 5.12
N PRO A 179 -18.53 19.89 6.45
CA PRO A 179 -18.75 21.10 7.23
C PRO A 179 -17.43 21.88 7.34
N ALA A 180 -17.50 23.11 6.83
CA ALA A 180 -16.62 24.21 7.21
C ALA A 180 -16.86 24.63 8.66
N ARG A 181 -15.89 25.39 9.20
CA ARG A 181 -15.83 26.12 10.50
C ARG A 181 -15.15 25.33 11.62
N ARG A 182 -14.18 25.86 12.37
CA ARG A 182 -13.55 27.20 12.44
C ARG A 182 -12.04 27.03 12.53
#